data_AF-A0A067L9U2-F1
#
_entry.id   AF-A0A067L9U2-F1
#
_cell.length_a   1.000
_cell.length_b   1.000
_cell.length_c   1.000
_cell.angle_alpha   90.00
_cell.angle_beta   90.00
_cell.angle_gamma   90.00
#
_symmetry.space_group_name_H-M   'P 1'
#
loop_
_entity.id
_entity.type
_entity.pdbx_description
1 polymer ?
#
loop_
_entity_poly.entity_id
_entity_poly.type
_entity_poly.pdbx_seq_one_letter_code
_entity_poly.pdbx_strand_id
1 'polypeptide(L)'
;MENTLLFLSLLFNILLFASTSNAISSCNGPCQTENDCDGQLICIHGSCNDDPDIGTNTCSGGSGGGGGGPSPSDDSCQPSGSLTCQGQSYPTYTCSPTVTSSTNAKLTLNDFSEGGDGGAQSECDGNYHDKTELVVALSTGWYAGGTRCGKMIRISASNGKSVEAKVVDECDSRNGCDSEHAGQPPCRNNIVDGSDAVWEALGLNKDDGVVDVTWSMA
;
A
#
# COMPACT_ATOMS: atom_id res chain seq x y z
N MET A 1 34.36 -51.12 -23.90
CA MET A 1 35.07 -49.82 -23.76
C MET A 1 34.41 -48.90 -24.77
N GLU A 2 34.18 -47.62 -24.45
CA GLU A 2 33.31 -46.68 -25.20
C GLU A 2 31.86 -46.62 -24.69
N ASN A 3 31.66 -46.21 -23.44
CA ASN A 3 30.44 -45.46 -23.03
C ASN A 3 30.51 -44.86 -21.62
N THR A 4 31.61 -45.07 -20.87
CA THR A 4 31.75 -44.57 -19.50
C THR A 4 32.35 -43.14 -19.41
N LEU A 5 32.67 -42.51 -20.54
CA LEU A 5 33.32 -41.18 -20.57
C LEU A 5 32.34 -40.01 -20.79
N LEU A 6 31.08 -40.26 -21.15
CA LEU A 6 30.09 -39.21 -21.43
C LEU A 6 29.32 -38.74 -20.18
N PHE A 7 29.39 -39.47 -19.06
CA PHE A 7 28.73 -39.05 -17.80
C PHE A 7 29.62 -38.18 -16.91
N LEU A 8 30.94 -38.14 -17.13
CA LEU A 8 31.83 -37.27 -16.36
C LEU A 8 31.92 -35.84 -16.91
N SER A 9 31.53 -35.59 -18.17
CA SER A 9 31.60 -34.25 -18.77
C SER A 9 30.36 -33.37 -18.51
N LEU A 10 29.23 -33.95 -18.10
CA LEU A 10 28.05 -33.18 -17.69
C LEU A 10 28.08 -32.71 -16.22
N LEU A 11 28.86 -33.37 -15.36
CA LEU A 11 29.01 -32.93 -13.96
C LEU A 11 30.05 -31.80 -13.81
N PHE A 12 30.93 -31.60 -14.79
CA PHE A 12 31.95 -30.56 -14.74
C PHE A 12 31.47 -29.19 -15.24
N ASN A 13 30.27 -29.09 -15.84
CA ASN A 13 29.69 -27.84 -16.33
C ASN A 13 28.64 -27.22 -15.38
N ILE A 14 28.37 -27.82 -14.22
CA ILE A 14 27.43 -27.27 -13.22
C ILE A 14 28.17 -26.50 -12.10
N LEU A 15 29.50 -26.58 -12.04
CA LEU A 15 30.31 -25.92 -11.00
C LEU A 15 30.87 -24.55 -11.40
N LEU A 16 30.44 -23.96 -12.52
CA LEU A 16 30.93 -22.65 -12.99
C LEU A 16 29.88 -21.53 -13.03
N PHE A 17 28.67 -21.74 -12.48
CA PHE A 17 27.71 -20.66 -12.23
C PHE A 17 27.41 -20.45 -10.74
N ALA A 18 28.33 -20.82 -9.86
CA ALA A 18 28.46 -20.08 -8.62
C ALA A 18 29.09 -18.74 -8.99
N SER A 19 28.28 -17.83 -9.54
CA SER A 19 28.61 -16.41 -9.53
C SER A 19 28.81 -16.07 -8.06
N THR A 20 30.06 -16.04 -7.62
CA THR A 20 30.42 -15.36 -6.39
C THR A 20 30.19 -13.88 -6.66
N SER A 21 28.93 -13.46 -6.66
CA SER A 21 28.57 -12.07 -6.42
C SER A 21 29.06 -11.81 -5.02
N ASN A 22 30.28 -11.29 -4.92
CA ASN A 22 30.75 -10.73 -3.66
C ASN A 22 29.85 -9.53 -3.44
N ALA A 23 28.87 -9.67 -2.55
CA ALA A 23 28.11 -8.53 -2.08
C ALA A 23 29.12 -7.44 -1.65
N ILE A 24 28.96 -6.26 -2.22
CA ILE A 24 29.86 -5.12 -2.03
C ILE A 24 29.53 -4.45 -0.70
N SER A 25 28.26 -4.47 -0.31
CA SER A 25 27.70 -3.71 0.80
C SER A 25 26.75 -4.52 1.66
N SER A 26 26.89 -4.32 2.97
CA SER A 26 25.86 -4.67 3.96
C SER A 26 24.90 -3.47 4.14
N CYS A 27 24.06 -3.51 5.17
CA CYS A 27 23.06 -2.48 5.46
C CYS A 27 23.56 -1.04 5.41
N ASN A 28 22.79 -0.18 4.73
CA ASN A 28 23.11 1.22 4.45
C ASN A 28 24.40 1.44 3.63
N GLY A 29 25.00 0.38 3.11
CA GLY A 29 26.14 0.46 2.21
C GLY A 29 25.72 0.86 0.79
N PRO A 30 26.63 1.46 0.00
CA PRO A 30 26.32 1.88 -1.37
C PRO A 30 26.08 0.68 -2.30
N CYS A 31 25.16 0.85 -3.24
CA CYS A 31 24.89 -0.11 -4.29
C CYS A 31 24.45 0.60 -5.58
N GLN A 32 24.56 -0.10 -6.71
CA GLN A 32 23.98 0.31 -7.99
C GLN A 32 23.00 -0.74 -8.54
N THR A 33 23.17 -2.00 -8.15
CA THR A 33 22.35 -3.14 -8.56
C THR A 33 22.07 -4.05 -7.38
N GLU A 34 21.04 -4.90 -7.48
CA GLU A 34 20.66 -5.83 -6.41
C GLU A 34 21.80 -6.76 -5.97
N ASN A 35 22.68 -7.13 -6.91
CA ASN A 35 23.81 -8.01 -6.62
C ASN A 35 24.92 -7.35 -5.79
N ASP A 36 24.85 -6.03 -5.57
CA ASP A 36 25.83 -5.31 -4.76
C ASP A 36 25.53 -5.44 -3.26
N CYS A 37 24.37 -5.96 -2.87
CA CYS A 37 23.90 -6.05 -1.50
C CYS A 37 23.99 -7.48 -0.91
N ASP A 38 24.31 -7.57 0.38
CA ASP A 38 24.53 -8.85 1.05
C ASP A 38 23.22 -9.56 1.44
N GLY A 39 23.21 -10.89 1.29
CA GLY A 39 22.08 -11.72 1.70
C GLY A 39 20.77 -11.44 0.95
N GLN A 40 19.74 -11.00 1.70
CA GLN A 40 18.38 -10.74 1.21
C GLN A 40 18.08 -9.25 1.01
N LEU A 41 19.11 -8.40 1.07
CA LEU A 41 18.95 -6.95 0.93
C LEU A 41 18.75 -6.56 -0.53
N ILE A 42 18.02 -5.47 -0.73
CA ILE A 42 17.80 -4.87 -2.04
C ILE A 42 18.40 -3.47 -2.16
N CYS A 43 18.71 -3.06 -3.38
CA CYS A 43 19.33 -1.77 -3.67
C CYS A 43 18.28 -0.67 -3.89
N ILE A 44 17.96 0.07 -2.83
CA ILE A 44 16.94 1.14 -2.88
C ILE A 44 17.64 2.50 -2.86
N HIS A 45 17.43 3.30 -3.90
CA HIS A 45 18.02 4.64 -4.04
C HIS A 45 19.56 4.66 -3.88
N GLY A 46 20.23 3.58 -4.28
CA GLY A 46 21.68 3.45 -4.19
C GLY A 46 22.21 3.05 -2.82
N SER A 47 21.35 2.53 -1.93
CA SER A 47 21.76 1.95 -0.64
C SER A 47 21.08 0.60 -0.38
N CYS A 48 21.84 -0.34 0.19
CA CYS A 48 21.35 -1.67 0.54
C CYS A 48 20.44 -1.61 1.76
N ASN A 49 19.18 -1.99 1.56
CA ASN A 49 18.12 -1.91 2.57
C ASN A 49 17.27 -3.19 2.58
N ASP A 50 16.47 -3.33 3.64
CA ASP A 50 15.46 -4.39 3.73
C ASP A 50 14.41 -4.26 2.61
N ASP A 51 13.92 -5.40 2.11
CA ASP A 51 12.86 -5.45 1.11
C ASP A 51 11.50 -5.11 1.77
N PRO A 52 10.87 -3.98 1.42
CA PRO A 52 9.61 -3.54 2.04
C PRO A 52 8.41 -4.39 1.61
N ASP A 53 8.50 -5.14 0.50
CA ASP A 53 7.41 -5.96 -0.02
C ASP A 53 7.36 -7.33 0.66
N ILE A 54 8.51 -7.83 1.14
CA ILE A 54 8.65 -9.12 1.81
C ILE A 54 8.80 -8.95 3.33
N GLY A 55 9.14 -7.75 3.81
CA GLY A 55 9.21 -7.42 5.23
C GLY A 55 10.43 -7.99 5.94
N THR A 56 11.59 -7.98 5.28
CA THR A 56 12.85 -8.37 5.94
C THR A 56 13.24 -7.34 7.01
N ASN A 57 13.97 -7.76 8.06
CA ASN A 57 14.37 -6.89 9.18
C ASN A 57 15.87 -6.98 9.49
N THR A 58 16.67 -7.25 8.47
CA THR A 58 18.12 -7.48 8.54
C THR A 58 18.86 -6.20 8.92
N CYS A 59 18.44 -5.03 8.41
CA CYS A 59 19.07 -3.74 8.69
C CYS A 59 18.56 -3.07 9.96
N SER A 60 17.52 -3.63 10.58
CA SER A 60 16.92 -3.11 11.81
C SER A 60 17.62 -3.59 13.09
N GLY A 61 18.70 -4.39 13.01
CA GLY A 61 19.29 -5.11 14.15
C GLY A 61 20.80 -4.92 14.41
N GLY A 62 21.49 -3.97 13.77
CA GLY A 62 22.95 -3.84 13.85
C GLY A 62 23.44 -2.62 14.66
N SER A 63 23.89 -2.86 15.89
CA SER A 63 24.54 -1.89 16.79
C SER A 63 25.70 -1.10 16.14
N GLY A 64 25.63 0.23 16.15
CA GLY A 64 26.77 1.10 15.81
C GLY A 64 26.37 2.57 15.74
N GLY A 65 26.65 3.32 16.80
CA GLY A 65 26.11 4.67 17.01
C GLY A 65 26.66 5.77 16.09
N GLY A 66 25.88 6.85 16.00
CA GLY A 66 26.34 8.12 15.44
C GLY A 66 25.20 9.03 15.02
N GLY A 67 24.81 9.96 15.90
CA GLY A 67 24.08 11.17 15.53
C GLY A 67 22.56 11.05 15.53
N GLY A 68 21.97 11.34 16.69
CA GLY A 68 20.58 11.77 16.77
C GLY A 68 20.41 13.09 16.03
N GLY A 69 20.12 13.01 14.73
CA GLY A 69 19.30 14.00 14.06
C GLY A 69 17.83 13.67 14.33
N PRO A 70 16.93 14.66 14.40
CA PRO A 70 15.51 14.37 14.46
C PRO A 70 15.17 13.45 13.29
N SER A 71 14.55 12.30 13.62
CA SER A 71 13.95 11.41 12.63
C SER A 71 13.20 12.27 11.62
N PRO A 72 13.48 12.15 10.30
CA PRO A 72 12.68 12.82 9.30
C PRO A 72 11.24 12.34 9.51
N SER A 73 10.37 13.27 9.87
CA SER A 73 8.93 13.03 9.93
C SER A 73 8.47 12.33 8.64
N ASP A 74 7.73 11.25 8.83
CA ASP A 74 7.19 10.25 7.90
C ASP A 74 6.32 10.76 6.72
N ASP A 75 6.40 12.03 6.28
CA ASP A 75 5.47 12.64 5.32
C ASP A 75 6.11 13.06 3.99
N SER A 76 6.75 12.12 3.28
CA SER A 76 7.23 12.36 1.91
C SER A 76 6.10 12.42 0.86
N CYS A 77 4.87 12.03 1.21
CA CYS A 77 3.73 12.10 0.31
C CYS A 77 3.18 13.53 0.22
N GLN A 78 3.47 14.19 -0.90
CA GLN A 78 3.03 15.55 -1.21
C GLN A 78 1.95 15.55 -2.29
N PRO A 79 1.12 16.61 -2.37
CA PRO A 79 0.16 16.77 -3.47
C PRO A 79 0.86 16.73 -4.83
N SER A 80 0.28 16.00 -5.79
CA SER A 80 0.77 15.95 -7.18
C SER A 80 0.29 17.15 -8.01
N GLY A 81 -0.76 17.83 -7.54
CA GLY A 81 -1.41 18.92 -8.24
C GLY A 81 -2.70 19.35 -7.55
N SER A 82 -3.61 19.95 -8.31
CA SER A 82 -4.93 20.33 -7.84
C SER A 82 -5.97 20.34 -8.96
N LEU A 83 -7.21 20.00 -8.63
CA LEU A 83 -8.39 20.14 -9.50
C LEU A 83 -9.28 21.27 -8.99
N THR A 84 -9.97 21.97 -9.89
CA THR A 84 -10.91 23.03 -9.52
C THR A 84 -12.35 22.57 -9.75
N CYS A 85 -13.09 22.41 -8.66
CA CYS A 85 -14.51 22.07 -8.65
C CYS A 85 -15.30 23.32 -8.24
N GLN A 86 -16.21 23.80 -9.08
CA GLN A 86 -17.14 24.90 -8.73
C GLN A 86 -16.44 26.16 -8.15
N GLY A 87 -15.22 26.46 -8.61
CA GLY A 87 -14.43 27.61 -8.13
C GLY A 87 -13.58 27.34 -6.87
N GLN A 88 -13.63 26.14 -6.30
CA GLN A 88 -12.78 25.71 -5.19
C GLN A 88 -11.68 24.75 -5.68
N SER A 89 -10.45 24.95 -5.20
CA SER A 89 -9.30 24.10 -5.51
C SER A 89 -9.17 22.96 -4.51
N TYR A 90 -8.97 21.75 -5.02
CA TYR A 90 -8.81 20.51 -4.26
C TYR A 90 -7.47 19.87 -4.63
N PRO A 91 -6.63 19.47 -3.66
CA PRO A 91 -5.37 18.82 -3.95
C PRO A 91 -5.59 17.43 -4.55
N THR A 92 -4.73 17.04 -5.49
CA THR A 92 -4.65 15.67 -6.02
C THR A 92 -3.41 14.97 -5.48
N TYR A 93 -3.45 13.64 -5.44
CA TYR A 93 -2.36 12.81 -4.94
C TYR A 93 -2.17 11.57 -5.80
N THR A 94 -0.92 11.13 -5.90
CA THR A 94 -0.56 9.81 -6.46
C THR A 94 0.00 8.86 -5.40
N CYS A 95 0.11 9.34 -4.16
CA CYS A 95 0.68 8.66 -3.01
C CYS A 95 -0.29 8.76 -1.82
N SER A 96 0.00 7.98 -0.79
CA SER A 96 -0.67 8.02 0.52
C SER A 96 0.39 7.96 1.62
N PRO A 97 0.06 8.31 2.88
CA PRO A 97 0.99 8.14 4.00
C PRO A 97 1.48 6.69 4.13
N THR A 98 2.63 6.49 4.79
CA THR A 98 3.23 5.17 4.98
C THR A 98 2.26 4.21 5.67
N VAL A 99 2.09 3.01 5.10
CA VAL A 99 1.31 1.94 5.74
C VAL A 99 2.13 1.32 6.86
N THR A 100 1.54 1.22 8.04
CA THR A 100 2.15 0.64 9.26
C THR A 100 1.23 -0.43 9.86
N SER A 101 1.62 -1.01 11.00
CA SER A 101 0.75 -1.91 11.78
C SER A 101 -0.45 -1.19 12.43
N SER A 102 -0.50 0.15 12.39
CA SER A 102 -1.62 0.97 12.87
C SER A 102 -1.65 2.30 12.10
N THR A 103 -1.94 2.23 10.81
CA THR A 103 -1.95 3.36 9.88
C THR A 103 -3.08 4.33 10.20
N ASN A 104 -2.77 5.59 10.47
CA ASN A 104 -3.81 6.61 10.69
C ASN A 104 -4.56 6.90 9.39
N ALA A 105 -5.89 6.96 9.47
CA ALA A 105 -6.76 7.27 8.33
C ALA A 105 -8.01 8.04 8.77
N LYS A 106 -8.69 8.57 7.77
CA LYS A 106 -10.08 9.04 7.90
C LYS A 106 -11.01 7.98 7.31
N LEU A 107 -12.01 7.58 8.07
CA LEU A 107 -13.10 6.76 7.57
C LEU A 107 -14.20 7.67 7.05
N THR A 108 -14.61 7.46 5.80
CA THR A 108 -15.80 8.08 5.18
C THR A 108 -16.84 7.01 4.86
N LEU A 109 -18.05 7.43 4.51
CA LEU A 109 -19.16 6.54 4.15
C LEU A 109 -19.32 6.54 2.63
N ASN A 110 -19.34 5.35 2.02
CA ASN A 110 -19.61 5.16 0.60
C ASN A 110 -20.70 4.12 0.36
N ASP A 111 -21.45 4.31 -0.72
CA ASP A 111 -22.46 3.38 -1.22
C ASP A 111 -21.94 2.64 -2.46
N PHE A 112 -21.57 1.37 -2.27
CA PHE A 112 -21.05 0.48 -3.31
C PHE A 112 -22.14 -0.25 -4.09
N SER A 113 -23.42 0.01 -3.80
CA SER A 113 -24.55 -0.68 -4.44
C SER A 113 -24.87 -0.10 -5.82
N GLU A 114 -25.56 -0.88 -6.65
CA GLU A 114 -25.99 -0.43 -7.97
C GLU A 114 -26.89 0.81 -7.86
N GLY A 115 -26.51 1.90 -8.55
CA GLY A 115 -27.22 3.17 -8.48
C GLY A 115 -26.96 3.98 -7.20
N GLY A 116 -26.00 3.57 -6.37
CA GLY A 116 -25.46 4.33 -5.25
C GLY A 116 -24.47 5.42 -5.68
N ASP A 117 -23.94 6.15 -4.68
CA ASP A 117 -23.04 7.28 -4.88
C ASP A 117 -21.67 6.90 -5.45
N GLY A 118 -21.24 5.64 -5.30
CA GLY A 118 -20.01 5.11 -5.92
C GLY A 118 -20.04 5.10 -7.45
N GLY A 119 -21.23 5.27 -8.05
CA GLY A 119 -21.43 5.45 -9.49
C GLY A 119 -21.20 4.17 -10.30
N ALA A 120 -19.95 3.71 -10.36
CA ALA A 120 -19.49 2.55 -11.13
C ALA A 120 -19.35 1.29 -10.28
N GLN A 121 -19.09 0.17 -10.95
CA GLN A 121 -18.72 -1.08 -10.31
C GLN A 121 -17.32 -0.96 -9.71
N SER A 122 -17.05 -1.64 -8.61
CA SER A 122 -15.78 -1.52 -7.89
C SER A 122 -14.60 -2.09 -8.66
N GLU A 123 -13.47 -1.37 -8.64
CA GLU A 123 -12.29 -1.62 -9.50
C GLU A 123 -11.66 -3.01 -9.32
N CYS A 124 -11.73 -3.61 -8.13
CA CYS A 124 -11.05 -4.89 -7.88
C CYS A 124 -11.71 -6.09 -8.57
N ASP A 125 -13.03 -6.09 -8.71
CA ASP A 125 -13.77 -7.27 -9.18
C ASP A 125 -14.87 -6.97 -10.19
N GLY A 126 -15.10 -5.69 -10.51
CA GLY A 126 -16.11 -5.25 -11.47
C GLY A 126 -17.53 -5.55 -11.02
N ASN A 127 -17.80 -5.58 -9.71
CA ASN A 127 -19.14 -5.78 -9.17
C ASN A 127 -19.61 -4.60 -8.32
N TYR A 128 -20.92 -4.53 -8.14
CA TYR A 128 -21.51 -3.76 -7.05
C TYR A 128 -21.51 -4.61 -5.78
N HIS A 129 -21.47 -3.96 -4.62
CA HIS A 129 -21.54 -4.62 -3.32
C HIS A 129 -22.75 -4.14 -2.53
N ASP A 130 -23.45 -5.08 -1.88
CA ASP A 130 -24.58 -4.74 -1.03
C ASP A 130 -24.11 -3.93 0.18
N LYS A 131 -24.94 -2.99 0.65
CA LYS A 131 -24.66 -2.15 1.85
C LYS A 131 -24.34 -2.95 3.12
N THR A 132 -24.77 -4.21 3.15
CA THR A 132 -24.53 -5.16 4.26
C THR A 132 -23.17 -5.85 4.18
N GLU A 133 -22.45 -5.77 3.07
CA GLU A 133 -21.11 -6.33 2.93
C GLU A 133 -20.07 -5.45 3.63
N LEU A 134 -19.14 -6.06 4.35
CA LEU A 134 -18.02 -5.36 4.99
C LEU A 134 -16.93 -5.08 3.96
N VAL A 135 -17.15 -4.05 3.15
CA VAL A 135 -16.23 -3.65 2.07
C VAL A 135 -15.77 -2.20 2.21
N VAL A 136 -14.60 -1.92 1.64
CA VAL A 136 -13.98 -0.59 1.61
C VAL A 136 -13.28 -0.27 0.28
N ALA A 137 -13.19 1.02 -0.02
CA ALA A 137 -12.23 1.59 -0.95
C ALA A 137 -11.03 2.16 -0.19
N LEU A 138 -9.86 2.20 -0.84
CA LEU A 138 -8.66 2.86 -0.28
C LEU A 138 -8.22 4.00 -1.18
N SER A 139 -7.73 5.10 -0.59
CA SER A 139 -7.05 6.16 -1.34
C SER A 139 -6.02 5.59 -2.31
N THR A 140 -5.91 6.16 -3.51
CA THR A 140 -5.01 5.72 -4.59
C THR A 140 -3.64 5.18 -4.16
N GLY A 141 -2.92 5.87 -3.26
CA GLY A 141 -1.60 5.42 -2.81
C GLY A 141 -1.65 4.14 -1.96
N TRP A 142 -2.69 3.97 -1.14
CA TRP A 142 -2.95 2.74 -0.40
C TRP A 142 -3.62 1.67 -1.26
N TYR A 143 -4.41 2.03 -2.26
CA TYR A 143 -4.91 1.08 -3.25
C TYR A 143 -3.75 0.44 -4.03
N ALA A 144 -2.73 1.24 -4.34
CA ALA A 144 -1.45 0.81 -4.93
C ALA A 144 -1.66 -0.10 -6.16
N GLY A 145 -2.50 0.38 -7.09
CA GLY A 145 -2.80 -0.33 -8.34
C GLY A 145 -3.47 -1.68 -8.13
N GLY A 146 -4.28 -1.83 -7.08
CA GLY A 146 -5.02 -3.05 -6.78
C GLY A 146 -4.21 -4.12 -6.05
N THR A 147 -2.99 -3.85 -5.59
CA THR A 147 -2.18 -4.83 -4.85
C THR A 147 -2.83 -5.29 -3.53
N ARG A 148 -3.83 -4.55 -3.03
CA ARG A 148 -4.63 -4.91 -1.85
C ARG A 148 -6.02 -5.45 -2.19
N CYS A 149 -6.40 -5.56 -3.46
CA CYS A 149 -7.69 -6.07 -3.88
C CYS A 149 -8.00 -7.45 -3.28
N GLY A 150 -9.22 -7.59 -2.74
CA GLY A 150 -9.70 -8.81 -2.13
C GLY A 150 -9.07 -9.16 -0.78
N LYS A 151 -8.08 -8.38 -0.30
CA LYS A 151 -7.46 -8.59 1.01
C LYS A 151 -8.30 -7.93 2.10
N MET A 152 -8.21 -8.51 3.30
CA MET A 152 -8.84 -7.94 4.48
C MET A 152 -7.93 -6.90 5.14
N ILE A 153 -8.53 -5.81 5.58
CA ILE A 153 -7.91 -4.87 6.51
C ILE A 153 -8.69 -4.87 7.82
N ARG A 154 -7.99 -4.68 8.93
CA ARG A 154 -8.60 -4.41 10.22
C ARG A 154 -8.66 -2.91 10.42
N ILE A 155 -9.87 -2.37 10.62
CA ILE A 155 -10.13 -0.97 10.93
C ILE A 155 -10.45 -0.88 12.42
N SER A 156 -9.85 0.08 13.12
CA SER A 156 -10.05 0.30 14.55
C SER A 156 -10.50 1.74 14.81
N ALA A 157 -11.60 1.89 15.52
CA ALA A 157 -12.15 3.19 15.91
C ALA A 157 -11.69 3.59 17.32
N SER A 158 -11.78 4.89 17.61
CA SER A 158 -11.41 5.47 18.92
C SER A 158 -12.24 4.95 20.11
N ASN A 159 -13.44 4.41 19.83
CA ASN A 159 -14.30 3.77 20.82
C ASN A 159 -13.84 2.34 21.21
N GLY A 160 -12.73 1.86 20.67
CA GLY A 160 -12.14 0.54 20.96
C GLY A 160 -12.73 -0.61 20.16
N LYS A 161 -13.72 -0.36 19.29
CA LYS A 161 -14.25 -1.37 18.36
C LYS A 161 -13.37 -1.49 17.13
N SER A 162 -13.34 -2.69 16.57
CA SER A 162 -12.68 -2.98 15.31
C SER A 162 -13.52 -3.88 14.43
N VAL A 163 -13.27 -3.81 13.12
CA VAL A 163 -13.92 -4.64 12.11
C VAL A 163 -12.91 -5.01 11.03
N GLU A 164 -13.05 -6.21 10.48
CA GLU A 164 -12.33 -6.62 9.28
C GLU A 164 -13.21 -6.40 8.05
N ALA A 165 -12.65 -5.73 7.04
CA ALA A 165 -13.34 -5.39 5.82
C ALA A 165 -12.47 -5.67 4.59
N LYS A 166 -13.11 -6.10 3.50
CA LYS A 166 -12.46 -6.45 2.24
C LYS A 166 -12.23 -5.19 1.41
N VAL A 167 -11.01 -5.01 0.90
CA VAL A 167 -10.72 -3.95 -0.07
C VAL A 167 -11.29 -4.36 -1.43
N VAL A 168 -12.23 -3.57 -1.95
CA VAL A 168 -12.90 -3.82 -3.23
C VAL A 168 -12.67 -2.72 -4.25
N ASP A 169 -12.21 -1.54 -3.84
CA ASP A 169 -12.19 -0.39 -4.73
C ASP A 169 -11.07 0.62 -4.46
N GLU A 170 -10.91 1.55 -5.40
CA GLU A 170 -10.08 2.74 -5.28
C GLU A 170 -10.93 3.96 -4.90
N CYS A 171 -10.49 4.71 -3.89
CA CYS A 171 -10.94 6.08 -3.69
C CYS A 171 -9.99 7.01 -4.46
N ASP A 172 -10.40 7.40 -5.68
CA ASP A 172 -9.52 8.08 -6.63
C ASP A 172 -9.14 9.49 -6.14
N SER A 173 -7.87 9.67 -5.82
CA SER A 173 -7.29 10.94 -5.37
C SER A 173 -6.56 11.70 -6.49
N ARG A 174 -6.58 11.19 -7.71
CA ARG A 174 -6.00 11.79 -8.92
C ARG A 174 -7.05 12.54 -9.74
N ASN A 175 -8.24 11.97 -9.86
CA ASN A 175 -9.31 12.45 -10.74
C ASN A 175 -10.55 12.89 -9.94
N GLY A 176 -11.45 13.60 -10.62
CA GLY A 176 -12.61 14.25 -10.02
C GLY A 176 -12.96 15.54 -10.75
N CYS A 177 -13.99 16.23 -10.27
CA CYS A 177 -14.49 17.48 -10.84
C CYS A 177 -14.96 17.37 -12.31
N ASP A 178 -15.30 16.16 -12.77
CA ASP A 178 -15.75 15.88 -14.12
C ASP A 178 -17.09 15.10 -14.11
N SER A 179 -17.63 14.82 -15.29
CA SER A 179 -18.91 14.11 -15.41
C SER A 179 -18.85 12.64 -15.00
N GLU A 180 -17.68 12.00 -15.11
CA GLU A 180 -17.48 10.61 -14.73
C GLU A 180 -17.60 10.45 -13.21
N HIS A 181 -17.09 11.43 -12.46
CA HIS A 181 -17.16 11.51 -11.00
C HIS A 181 -18.37 12.31 -10.51
N ALA A 182 -19.40 12.53 -11.34
CA ALA A 182 -20.59 13.34 -11.02
C ALA A 182 -20.29 14.75 -10.46
N GLY A 183 -19.14 15.32 -10.81
CA GLY A 183 -18.66 16.62 -10.33
C GLY A 183 -18.11 16.61 -8.90
N GLN A 184 -17.97 15.44 -8.27
CA GLN A 184 -17.39 15.28 -6.94
C GLN A 184 -15.88 15.58 -6.97
N PRO A 185 -15.32 16.18 -5.90
CA PRO A 185 -13.88 16.45 -5.82
C PRO A 185 -13.06 15.16 -5.75
N PRO A 186 -11.75 15.22 -6.06
CA PRO A 186 -10.86 14.07 -5.83
C PRO A 186 -10.85 13.65 -4.37
N CYS A 187 -10.69 12.34 -4.14
CA CYS A 187 -10.51 11.77 -2.83
C CYS A 187 -9.25 12.32 -2.14
N ARG A 188 -9.23 12.33 -0.81
CA ARG A 188 -8.00 12.63 -0.07
C ARG A 188 -7.06 11.42 -0.10
N ASN A 189 -5.81 11.62 0.26
CA ASN A 189 -4.79 10.57 0.21
C ASN A 189 -4.73 9.64 1.43
N ASN A 190 -5.61 9.84 2.42
CA ASN A 190 -5.60 9.10 3.68
C ASN A 190 -6.99 8.59 4.08
N ILE A 191 -7.79 8.19 3.09
CA ILE A 191 -9.16 7.71 3.21
C ILE A 191 -9.21 6.19 3.20
N VAL A 192 -9.97 5.65 4.14
CA VAL A 192 -10.63 4.35 4.04
C VAL A 192 -12.09 4.68 3.81
N ASP A 193 -12.66 4.31 2.67
CA ASP A 193 -14.04 4.65 2.33
C ASP A 193 -14.94 3.44 2.56
N GLY A 194 -15.73 3.45 3.62
CA GLY A 194 -16.40 2.27 4.13
C GLY A 194 -17.88 2.21 3.81
N SER A 195 -18.37 1.00 3.57
CA SER A 195 -19.80 0.68 3.47
C SER A 195 -20.57 0.95 4.77
N ASP A 196 -21.91 1.01 4.68
CA ASP A 196 -22.80 1.10 5.84
C ASP A 196 -22.48 0.04 6.92
N ALA A 197 -22.25 -1.21 6.51
CA ALA A 197 -21.94 -2.30 7.43
C ALA A 197 -20.64 -2.07 8.22
N VAL A 198 -19.62 -1.43 7.63
CA VAL A 198 -18.37 -1.10 8.32
C VAL A 198 -18.64 -0.09 9.44
N TRP A 199 -19.40 0.98 9.15
CA TRP A 199 -19.78 1.98 10.14
C TRP A 199 -20.61 1.38 11.29
N GLU A 200 -21.58 0.53 10.95
CA GLU A 200 -22.46 -0.15 11.91
C GLU A 200 -21.68 -1.10 12.81
N ALA A 201 -20.76 -1.90 12.26
CA ALA A 201 -19.90 -2.80 13.02
C ALA A 201 -18.98 -2.05 14.00
N LEU A 202 -18.43 -0.90 13.57
CA LEU A 202 -17.66 -0.01 14.42
C LEU A 202 -18.53 0.76 15.43
N GLY A 203 -19.86 0.68 15.33
CA GLY A 203 -20.80 1.40 16.18
C GLY A 203 -20.63 2.92 16.09
N LEU A 204 -20.36 3.42 14.89
CA LEU A 204 -20.18 4.83 14.58
C LEU A 204 -21.48 5.43 14.04
N ASN A 205 -21.65 6.74 14.23
CA ASN A 205 -22.77 7.46 13.67
C ASN A 205 -22.45 7.90 12.24
N LYS A 206 -23.20 7.40 11.25
CA LYS A 206 -23.01 7.72 9.83
C LYS A 206 -23.18 9.22 9.54
N ASP A 207 -23.98 9.93 10.34
CA ASP A 207 -24.18 11.39 10.19
C ASP A 207 -22.93 12.22 10.55
N ASP A 208 -21.91 11.62 11.19
CA ASP A 208 -20.63 12.30 11.45
C ASP A 208 -19.88 12.57 10.13
N GLY A 209 -20.17 11.80 9.07
CA GLY A 209 -19.62 11.91 7.72
C GLY A 209 -18.15 11.50 7.59
N VAL A 210 -17.30 11.90 8.54
CA VAL A 210 -15.88 11.55 8.58
C VAL A 210 -15.40 11.38 10.02
N VAL A 211 -14.69 10.29 10.30
CA VAL A 211 -14.08 10.05 11.62
C VAL A 211 -12.62 9.60 11.51
N ASP A 212 -11.87 9.79 12.59
CA ASP A 212 -10.51 9.25 12.73
C ASP A 212 -10.55 7.75 13.06
N VAL A 213 -9.76 6.97 12.31
CA VAL A 213 -9.55 5.53 12.55
C VAL A 213 -8.08 5.18 12.37
N THR A 214 -7.70 3.98 12.80
CA THR A 214 -6.48 3.33 12.33
C THR A 214 -6.79 2.07 11.54
N TRP A 215 -5.89 1.67 10.66
CA TRP A 215 -6.02 0.40 9.93
C TRP A 215 -4.69 -0.32 9.71
N SER A 216 -4.78 -1.63 9.50
CA SER A 216 -3.66 -2.48 9.10
C SER A 216 -4.16 -3.65 8.26
N MET A 217 -3.26 -4.34 7.55
CA MET A 217 -3.60 -5.62 6.93
C MET A 217 -4.00 -6.63 8.02
N ALA A 218 -5.07 -7.39 7.80
CA ALA A 218 -5.56 -8.42 8.74
C ALA A 218 -4.94 -9.79 8.47
#